data_AF-A0A7J0D7H8-F1
#
_entry.id   AF-A0A7J0D7H8-F1
#
_cell.length_a   1.000
_cell.length_b   1.000
_cell.length_c   1.000
_cell.angle_alpha   90.00
_cell.angle_beta   90.00
_cell.angle_gamma   90.00
#
_symmetry.space_group_name_H-M   'P 1'
#
loop_
_entity.id
_entity.type
_entity.pdbx_description
1 polymer ?
#
loop_
_entity_poly.entity_id
_entity_poly.type
_entity_poly.pdbx_seq_one_letter_code
_entity_poly.pdbx_strand_id
1 'polypeptide(L)' 'MTIKVYTVSREGHVRILREETEVKPLDRPEPSDRFPACECPRCLEATR' A
#
# COMPACT_ATOMS: atom_id res chain seq x y z
N MET A 1 -17.60 4.26 3.93
CA MET A 1 -16.42 4.13 4.83
C MET A 1 -15.55 5.36 4.64
N THR A 2 -14.70 5.72 5.60
CA THR A 2 -13.74 6.82 5.43
C THR A 2 -12.31 6.27 5.32
N ILE A 3 -11.46 6.95 4.58
CA ILE A 3 -10.02 6.65 4.51
C ILE A 3 -9.23 7.93 4.73
N LYS A 4 -8.20 7.85 5.57
CA LYS A 4 -7.11 8.82 5.71
C LYS A 4 -5.80 8.15 5.35
N VAL A 5 -4.96 8.80 4.54
CA VAL A 5 -3.66 8.24 4.13
C VAL A 5 -2.55 9.11 4.71
N TYR A 6 -1.61 8.50 5.41
CA TYR A 6 -0.46 9.17 5.99
C TYR A 6 0.78 8.28 5.94
N THR A 7 1.94 8.91 5.97
CA THR A 7 3.24 8.23 6.09
C THR A 7 3.84 8.53 7.45
N VAL A 8 4.51 7.56 8.04
CA VAL A 8 5.26 7.72 9.29
C VAL A 8 6.74 7.45 9.00
N SER A 9 7.62 8.40 9.34
CA SER A 9 9.07 8.21 9.23
C SER A 9 9.61 7.29 10.33
N ARG A 10 10.87 6.86 10.23
CA ARG A 10 11.51 6.04 11.27
C ARG A 10 11.64 6.77 12.61
N GLU A 11 11.77 8.09 12.56
CA GLU A 11 11.82 9.00 13.72
C GLU A 11 10.43 9.32 14.27
N GLY A 12 9.36 8.78 13.66
CA GLY A 12 7.98 8.96 14.10
C GLY A 12 7.29 10.20 13.52
N HIS A 13 7.89 10.89 12.55
CA HIS A 13 7.24 12.04 11.92
C HIS A 13 6.08 11.60 11.03
N VAL A 14 4.90 12.19 11.27
CA VAL A 14 3.69 11.90 10.50
C VAL A 14 3.49 12.96 9.42
N ARG A 15 3.27 12.52 8.18
CA ARG A 15 2.86 13.39 7.07
C ARG A 15 1.55 12.88 6.48
N ILE A 16 0.54 13.73 6.43
CA ILE A 16 -0.74 13.42 5.81
C ILE A 16 -0.59 13.52 4.28
N LEU A 17 -0.94 12.44 3.58
CA LEU A 17 -0.96 12.38 2.12
C LEU A 17 -2.37 12.61 1.58
N ARG A 18 -3.39 12.17 2.32
CA ARG A 18 -4.79 12.38 2.01
C ARG A 18 -5.57 12.55 3.30
N GLU A 19 -6.30 13.66 3.39
CA GLU A 19 -7.21 13.91 4.52
C GLU A 19 -8.32 12.87 4.58
N GLU A 20 -8.93 12.75 5.75
CA GLU A 20 -10.05 11.85 5.95
C GLU A 20 -11.22 12.24 5.03
N THR A 21 -11.68 11.28 4.24
CA THR A 21 -12.76 11.50 3.28
C THR A 21 -13.55 10.24 3.05
N GLU A 22 -14.83 10.40 2.68
CA GLU A 22 -15.71 9.30 2.36
C GLU A 22 -15.27 8.59 1.07
N VAL A 23 -15.25 7.27 1.10
CA VAL A 23 -14.95 6.43 -0.06
C VAL A 23 -15.96 5.30 -0.19
N LYS A 24 -16.22 4.94 -1.44
CA LYS A 24 -16.94 3.72 -1.79
C LYS A 24 -15.92 2.57 -1.92
N PRO A 25 -16.04 1.51 -1.12
CA PRO A 25 -15.20 0.32 -1.29
C PRO A 25 -15.46 -0.33 -2.64
N LEU A 26 -14.43 -0.90 -3.25
CA LEU A 26 -14.62 -1.78 -4.39
C LEU A 26 -15.03 -3.17 -3.89
N ASP A 27 -16.02 -3.77 -4.55
CA ASP A 27 -16.49 -5.13 -4.21
C ASP A 27 -15.44 -6.20 -4.52
N ARG A 28 -14.56 -5.93 -5.49
CA ARG A 28 -13.37 -6.72 -5.82
C ARG A 28 -12.21 -5.79 -6.14
N PRO A 29 -10.97 -6.12 -5.75
CA PRO A 29 -9.80 -5.37 -6.20
C PRO A 29 -9.76 -5.30 -7.72
N GLU A 30 -9.41 -4.14 -8.27
CA GLU A 30 -9.08 -4.07 -9.69
C GLU A 30 -7.87 -4.97 -9.97
N PRO A 31 -7.94 -5.87 -10.95
CA PRO A 31 -6.79 -6.64 -11.40
C PRO A 31 -5.89 -5.72 -12.22
N SER A 32 -5.31 -4.69 -11.59
CA SER A 32 -4.15 -4.00 -12.14
C SER A 32 -2.97 -4.95 -11.92
N ASP A 33 -2.79 -5.89 -12.83
CA ASP A 33 -1.67 -6.82 -12.84
C ASP A 33 -0.36 -6.05 -12.86
N ARG A 34 0.24 -5.96 -11.67
CA ARG A 34 1.64 -6.19 -11.31
C ARG A 34 1.98 -5.28 -10.13
N PHE A 35 1.57 -5.72 -8.94
CA PHE A 35 2.47 -5.47 -7.81
C PHE A 35 3.86 -5.97 -8.24
N PRO A 36 4.92 -5.17 -8.09
CA PRO A 36 6.25 -5.62 -8.46
C PRO A 36 6.52 -6.94 -7.75
N ALA A 37 7.27 -7.83 -8.41
CA ALA A 37 7.69 -9.07 -7.78
C ALA A 37 8.30 -8.74 -6.41
N CYS A 38 7.97 -9.53 -5.39
CA CYS A 38 8.48 -9.28 -4.05
C CYS A 38 10.02 -9.35 -4.08
N GLU A 39 10.68 -8.22 -3.78
CA GLU A 39 12.13 -8.10 -3.82
C GLU A 39 12.83 -8.63 -2.55
N CYS A 40 12.12 -9.39 -1.71
CA CYS A 40 12.75 -9.98 -0.52
C CYS A 40 13.68 -11.14 -0.92
N PRO A 41 14.77 -11.38 -0.16
CA PRO A 41 15.74 -12.44 -0.47
C PRO A 41 15.08 -13.81 -0.67
N ARG A 42 14.08 -14.13 0.16
CA ARG A 42 13.33 -15.39 0.11
C ARG A 42 12.58 -15.61 -1.21
N CYS A 43 12.01 -14.56 -1.79
CA CYS A 43 11.29 -14.63 -3.06
C CYS A 43 12.26 -14.62 -4.25
N LEU A 44 13.38 -13.91 -4.13
CA LEU A 44 14.44 -13.90 -5.14
C LEU A 44 15.11 -15.28 -5.27
N GLU A 45 15.34 -15.97 -4.16
CA GLU A 45 15.92 -17.33 -4.15
C GLU A 45 15.02 -18.39 -4.77
N ALA A 46 13.68 -18.26 -4.63
CA ALA A 46 12.71 -19.22 -5.16
C ALA A 46 12.49 -19.13 -6.68
N THR A 47 13.05 -18.11 -7.34
CA THR A 47 12.88 -17.85 -8.78
C THR A 47 14.11 -18.31 -9.61
N ARG A 48 15.09 -18.98 -8.97
CA ARG A 48 16.31 -19.51 -9.62
C ARG A 48 16.18 -20.96 -10.07
#